data_AF-A0A3D3UG96-F1
#
_entry.id   AF-A0A3D3UG96-F1
#
_cell.length_a   1.000
_cell.length_b   1.000
_cell.length_c   1.000
_cell.angle_alpha   90.00
_cell.angle_beta   90.00
_cell.angle_gamma   90.00
#
_symmetry.space_group_name_H-M   'P 1'
#
loop_
_entity.id
_entity.type
_entity.pdbx_description
1 polymer ?
#
loop_
_entity_poly.entity_id
_entity_poly.type
_entity_poly.pdbx_seq_one_letter_code
_entity_poly.pdbx_strand_id
1 'polypeptide(L)'
;MNDAGRDLVGQLPAAALRRYCDPAGFQFASTAELPDPEHVLGQERAIAAIEFGADMGRDGYNLFVLGQTAAGKHNLVQHFLSERAAKEKPPSDWVYVNN
;
A
#
# COMPACT_ATOMS: atom_id res chain seq x y z
N MET A 1 -41.33 37.21 -14.10
CA MET A 1 -40.07 37.03 -14.85
C MET A 1 -38.95 36.89 -13.82
N ASN A 2 -39.04 35.85 -12.97
CA ASN A 2 -38.31 34.57 -13.06
C ASN A 2 -36.79 34.73 -13.03
N ASP A 3 -36.23 34.63 -11.82
CA ASP A 3 -35.04 33.81 -11.59
C ASP A 3 -35.16 33.13 -10.22
N ALA A 4 -36.01 32.11 -10.17
CA ALA A 4 -36.05 31.13 -9.10
C ALA A 4 -35.06 30.03 -9.47
N GLY A 5 -33.91 29.95 -8.79
CA GLY A 5 -33.02 28.82 -9.00
C GLY A 5 -31.55 28.99 -8.62
N ARG A 6 -31.22 29.37 -7.38
CA ARG A 6 -29.99 28.93 -6.69
C ARG A 6 -30.24 28.94 -5.17
N ASP A 7 -30.57 27.78 -4.60
CA ASP A 7 -30.32 27.55 -3.17
C ASP A 7 -28.81 27.68 -2.97
N LEU A 8 -28.39 28.86 -2.52
CA LEU A 8 -27.02 29.12 -2.12
C LEU A 8 -26.78 28.28 -0.88
N VAL A 9 -26.09 27.14 -1.04
CA VAL A 9 -25.46 26.41 0.06
C VAL A 9 -24.89 27.45 1.03
N GLY A 10 -25.42 27.49 2.26
CA GLY A 10 -25.14 28.57 3.22
C GLY A 10 -23.63 28.81 3.36
N GLN A 11 -23.24 30.09 3.43
CA GLN A 11 -21.83 30.48 3.52
C GLN A 11 -21.12 29.71 4.65
N LEU A 12 -20.04 29.02 4.31
CA LEU A 12 -19.23 28.29 5.28
C LEU A 12 -18.30 29.25 6.03
N PRO A 13 -18.15 29.11 7.36
CA PRO A 13 -17.15 29.87 8.10
C PRO A 13 -15.73 29.49 7.66
N ALA A 14 -14.79 30.43 7.70
CA ALA A 14 -13.41 30.21 7.23
C ALA A 14 -12.73 28.98 7.86
N ALA A 15 -13.06 28.67 9.12
CA ALA A 15 -12.54 27.50 9.81
C ALA A 15 -13.01 26.16 9.22
N ALA A 16 -14.18 26.12 8.56
CA ALA A 16 -14.70 24.93 7.89
C ALA A 16 -14.11 24.70 6.50
N LEU A 17 -13.31 25.65 5.98
CA LEU A 17 -12.70 25.54 4.65
C LEU A 17 -11.42 24.69 4.64
N ARG A 18 -10.86 24.37 5.81
CA ARG A 18 -9.68 23.51 5.93
C ARG A 18 -9.86 22.46 7.01
N ARG A 19 -9.24 21.30 6.82
CA ARG A 19 -8.97 20.41 7.95
C ARG A 19 -7.71 20.91 8.66
N TYR A 20 -7.85 21.21 9.94
CA TYR A 20 -6.71 21.59 10.78
C TYR A 20 -6.18 20.34 11.50
N CYS A 21 -4.88 20.15 11.44
CA CYS A 21 -4.15 19.16 12.23
C CYS A 21 -3.32 19.93 13.24
N ASP A 22 -3.58 19.72 14.53
CA ASP A 22 -2.85 20.38 15.61
C ASP A 22 -1.50 19.66 15.84
N PRO A 23 -0.36 20.30 15.56
CA PRO A 23 0.95 19.68 15.78
C PRO A 23 1.23 19.37 17.25
N ALA A 24 0.63 20.12 18.18
CA ALA A 24 0.82 19.90 19.62
C ALA A 24 0.21 18.58 20.11
N GLY A 25 -0.63 17.93 19.29
CA GLY A 25 -1.18 16.60 19.57
C GLY A 25 -0.19 15.44 19.37
N PHE A 26 0.98 15.67 18.77
CA PHE A 26 1.98 14.63 18.53
C PHE A 26 3.05 14.60 19.62
N GLN A 27 3.56 13.41 19.90
CA GLN A 27 4.64 13.18 20.88
C GLN A 27 6.04 13.17 20.22
N PHE A 28 6.16 13.66 18.99
CA PHE A 28 7.40 13.74 18.22
C PHE A 28 7.51 15.13 17.58
N ALA A 29 8.75 15.62 17.39
CA ALA A 29 8.96 16.93 16.76
C ALA A 29 9.03 16.83 15.23
N SER A 30 9.49 15.69 14.70
CA SER A 30 9.61 15.42 13.27
C SER A 30 9.21 13.99 12.94
N THR A 31 8.65 13.76 11.75
CA THR A 31 8.37 12.41 11.23
C THR A 31 9.64 11.58 11.02
N ALA A 32 10.82 12.20 11.02
CA ALA A 32 12.09 11.50 10.99
C ALA A 32 12.40 10.72 12.29
N GLU A 33 11.70 11.02 13.39
CA GLU A 33 11.82 10.29 14.66
C GLU A 33 10.96 9.03 14.70
N LEU A 34 10.05 8.88 13.73
CA LEU A 34 9.17 7.72 13.68
C LEU A 34 9.93 6.52 13.12
N PRO A 35 9.71 5.31 13.67
CA PRO A 35 10.24 4.11 13.06
C PRO A 35 9.65 3.93 11.65
N ASP A 36 10.42 3.29 10.79
CA ASP A 36 9.89 2.85 9.50
C ASP A 36 8.67 1.95 9.72
N PRO A 37 7.60 2.11 8.94
CA PRO A 37 6.43 1.28 9.08
C PRO A 37 6.78 -0.17 8.75
N GLU A 38 6.45 -1.10 9.66
CA GLU A 38 6.69 -2.53 9.47
C GLU A 38 5.97 -3.08 8.23
N HIS A 39 4.83 -2.47 7.87
CA HIS A 39 4.00 -2.87 6.74
C HIS A 39 3.49 -1.67 5.95
N VAL A 40 3.16 -1.91 4.67
CA VAL A 40 2.54 -0.90 3.82
C VAL A 40 1.14 -0.55 4.33
N LEU A 41 0.95 0.70 4.71
CA LEU A 41 -0.31 1.21 5.27
C LEU A 41 -1.44 1.22 4.23
N GLY A 42 -2.64 0.75 4.62
CA GLY A 42 -3.86 0.83 3.79
C GLY A 42 -3.90 -0.13 2.60
N GLN A 43 -3.08 -1.18 2.63
CA GLN A 43 -2.98 -2.19 1.56
C GLN A 43 -3.27 -3.62 2.07
N GLU A 44 -4.06 -3.74 3.14
CA GLU A 44 -4.32 -5.00 3.85
C GLU A 44 -4.85 -6.09 2.90
N ARG A 45 -5.78 -5.72 2.01
CA ARG A 45 -6.32 -6.64 1.00
C ARG A 45 -5.27 -7.10 0.00
N ALA A 46 -4.37 -6.20 -0.41
CA ALA A 46 -3.31 -6.54 -1.36
C ALA A 46 -2.31 -7.50 -0.73
N ILE A 47 -1.93 -7.26 0.53
CA ILE A 47 -1.04 -8.13 1.31
C ILE A 47 -1.65 -9.53 1.42
N ALA A 48 -2.92 -9.64 1.84
CA ALA A 48 -3.59 -10.94 1.96
C ALA A 48 -3.66 -11.71 0.63
N ALA A 49 -3.85 -11.01 -0.50
CA ALA A 49 -3.85 -11.65 -1.82
C ALA A 49 -2.45 -12.13 -2.24
N ILE A 50 -1.40 -11.39 -1.90
CA ILE A 50 -0.01 -11.80 -2.16
C ILE A 50 0.34 -13.01 -1.30
N GLU A 51 -0.01 -13.01 -0.01
CA GLU A 51 0.21 -14.13 0.91
C GLU A 51 -0.48 -15.40 0.40
N PHE A 52 -1.79 -15.31 0.10
CA PHE A 52 -2.54 -16.41 -0.49
C PHE A 52 -1.92 -16.92 -1.80
N GLY A 53 -1.47 -16.01 -2.66
CA GLY A 53 -0.79 -16.35 -3.91
C GLY A 53 0.54 -17.07 -3.70
N ALA A 54 1.34 -16.61 -2.75
CA ALA A 54 2.65 -17.16 -2.43
C ALA A 54 2.57 -18.54 -1.73
N ASP A 55 1.47 -18.80 -1.02
CA ASP A 55 1.22 -20.12 -0.40
C ASP A 55 0.75 -21.18 -1.41
N MET A 56 0.36 -20.80 -2.62
CA MET A 56 0.00 -21.75 -3.68
C MET A 56 1.24 -22.40 -4.30
N GLY A 57 1.78 -23.42 -3.64
CA GLY A 57 2.95 -24.19 -4.09
C GLY A 57 2.70 -25.18 -5.25
N ARG A 58 1.73 -24.90 -6.14
CA ARG A 58 1.48 -25.71 -7.34
C ARG A 58 1.89 -24.95 -8.58
N ASP A 59 2.50 -25.68 -9.52
CA ASP A 59 2.80 -25.15 -10.84
C ASP A 59 1.52 -24.71 -11.57
N GLY A 60 1.64 -23.66 -12.38
CA GLY A 60 0.56 -23.13 -13.21
C GLY A 60 -0.24 -21.99 -12.59
N TYR A 61 0.08 -21.56 -11.36
CA TYR A 61 -0.51 -20.37 -10.73
C TYR A 61 0.45 -19.18 -10.83
N ASN A 62 -0.09 -18.02 -11.21
CA ASN A 62 0.65 -16.77 -11.26
C ASN A 62 -0.13 -15.68 -10.51
N LEU A 63 0.58 -14.79 -9.83
CA LEU A 63 0.00 -13.61 -9.21
C LEU A 63 0.14 -12.39 -10.14
N PHE A 64 -0.97 -11.69 -10.40
CA PHE A 64 -0.98 -10.43 -11.14
C PHE A 64 -1.44 -9.29 -10.23
N VAL A 65 -0.65 -8.20 -10.19
CA VAL A 65 -0.91 -7.07 -9.28
C VAL A 65 -1.29 -5.82 -10.08
N LEU A 66 -2.51 -5.35 -9.87
CA LEU A 66 -3.07 -4.15 -10.50
C LEU A 66 -3.28 -3.03 -9.48
N GLY A 67 -3.05 -1.80 -9.91
CA GLY A 67 -3.30 -0.60 -9.12
C GLY A 67 -2.80 0.65 -9.84
N GLN A 68 -3.10 1.81 -9.28
CA GLN A 68 -2.72 3.10 -9.89
C GLN A 68 -1.20 3.23 -10.08
N THR A 69 -0.79 4.08 -11.00
CA THR A 69 0.61 4.48 -11.16
C THR A 69 1.12 5.09 -9.84
N ALA A 70 2.39 4.83 -9.50
CA ALA A 70 3.01 5.27 -8.26
C ALA A 70 2.41 4.70 -6.94
N ALA A 71 1.49 3.73 -7.01
CA ALA A 71 0.96 3.05 -5.82
C ALA A 71 1.95 2.08 -5.13
N GLY A 72 3.25 2.16 -5.41
CA GLY A 72 4.28 1.33 -4.76
C GLY A 72 4.20 -0.18 -5.02
N LYS A 73 3.39 -0.64 -5.99
CA LYS A 73 3.10 -2.07 -6.23
C LYS A 73 4.33 -2.99 -6.25
N HIS A 74 5.37 -2.60 -7.00
CA HIS A 74 6.60 -3.40 -7.10
C HIS A 74 7.35 -3.47 -5.76
N ASN A 75 7.45 -2.34 -5.05
CA ASN A 75 8.12 -2.30 -3.76
C ASN A 75 7.40 -3.19 -2.74
N LEU A 76 6.06 -3.11 -2.68
CA LEU A 76 5.23 -3.97 -1.83
C LEU A 76 5.47 -5.46 -2.11
N VAL A 77 5.35 -5.89 -3.38
CA VAL A 77 5.51 -7.31 -3.76
C VAL A 77 6.93 -7.79 -3.48
N GLN A 78 7.94 -7.00 -3.85
CA GLN A 78 9.34 -7.37 -3.66
C GLN A 78 9.68 -7.49 -2.18
N HIS A 79 9.27 -6.53 -1.36
CA HIS A 79 9.51 -6.55 0.08
C HIS A 79 8.91 -7.81 0.71
N PHE A 80 7.62 -8.08 0.45
CA PHE A 80 6.95 -9.27 0.96
C PHE A 80 7.64 -10.58 0.54
N LEU A 81 7.93 -10.75 -0.76
CA LEU A 81 8.55 -11.96 -1.27
C LEU A 81 9.98 -12.14 -0.75
N SER A 82 10.73 -11.05 -0.57
CA SER A 82 12.09 -11.11 0.01
C SER A 82 12.07 -11.53 1.47
N GLU A 83 11.16 -10.98 2.28
CA GLU A 83 11.01 -11.38 3.69
C GLU A 83 10.58 -12.84 3.84
N ARG A 84 9.71 -13.31 2.94
CA ARG A 84 9.27 -14.71 2.91
C ARG A 84 10.41 -15.65 2.49
N ALA A 85 11.06 -15.37 1.37
CA ALA A 85 12.11 -16.22 0.82
C ALA A 85 13.29 -16.39 1.79
N ALA A 86 13.60 -15.37 2.60
CA ALA A 86 14.62 -15.45 3.64
C ALA A 86 14.34 -16.52 4.71
N LYS A 87 13.09 -16.97 4.85
CA LYS A 87 12.64 -17.99 5.81
C LYS A 87 12.46 -19.37 5.17
N GLU A 88 12.65 -19.50 3.85
CA GLU A 88 12.47 -20.74 3.11
C GLU A 88 13.81 -21.45 2.83
N LYS A 89 13.73 -22.72 2.43
CA LYS A 89 14.93 -23.48 2.04
C LYS A 89 15.51 -22.87 0.75
N PRO A 90 16.85 -22.75 0.63
CA PRO A 90 17.48 -22.34 -0.62
C PRO A 90 17.02 -23.23 -1.79
N PRO A 91 16.79 -22.64 -2.98
CA PRO A 91 16.41 -23.39 -4.17
C PRO A 91 17.53 -24.34 -4.58
N SER A 92 17.17 -25.41 -5.31
CA SER A 92 18.15 -26.32 -5.90
C SER A 92 18.99 -25.63 -6.97
N ASP A 93 20.23 -26.09 -7.16
CA ASP A 93 21.07 -25.67 -8.28
C ASP A 93 20.47 -26.10 -9.61
N TRP A 94 20.56 -25.24 -10.61
CA TRP A 94 20.14 -25.54 -11.99
C TRP A 94 21.37 -25.66 -12.87
N VAL A 95 21.57 -26.84 -13.47
CA VAL A 95 22.67 -27.11 -14.41
C VAL A 95 22.13 -27.62 -15.74
N TYR A 96 22.69 -27.10 -16.84
CA TYR A 96 22.47 -27.65 -18.16
C TYR A 96 23.49 -28.76 -18.42
N VAL A 97 23.01 -29.93 -18.83
CA VAL A 97 23.85 -31.06 -19.25
C VAL A 97 23.69 -31.24 -20.75
N ASN A 98 24.82 -31.26 -21.47
CA ASN A 98 24.84 -31.57 -22.89
C ASN A 98 24.88 -33.09 -23.06
N ASN A 99 23.95 -33.64 -23.84
CA ASN A 99 23.83 -35.08 -24.11
C ASN A 99 24.11 -35.33 -25.59
#